data_AF-A0A1V9BDZ4-F1
#
_entry.id   AF-A0A1V9BDZ4-F1
#
_cell.length_a   1.000
_cell.length_b   1.000
_cell.length_c   1.000
_cell.angle_alpha   90.00
_cell.angle_beta   90.00
_cell.angle_gamma   90.00
#
_symmetry.space_group_name_H-M   'P 1'
#
loop_
_entity.id
_entity.type
_entity.pdbx_description
1 polymer ?
#
loop_
_entity_poly.entity_id
_entity_poly.type
_entity_poly.pdbx_seq_one_letter_code
_entity_poly.pdbx_strand_id
1 'polypeptide(L)' 'MDGKVLFVGYDVPLALDIKHDVLFPILDMLFERIEIDGDTLHLVDDENKLEGVKRLVEHLNWVHEINITLEY' A
#
# COMPACT_ATOMS: atom_id res chain seq x y z
N MET A 1 -15.34 -9.26 12.51
CA MET A 1 -13.97 -9.19 12.03
C MET A 1 -13.78 -7.74 11.63
N ASP A 2 -13.00 -6.98 12.41
CA ASP A 2 -12.74 -5.56 12.14
C ASP A 2 -11.60 -5.45 11.13
N GLY A 3 -11.92 -5.73 9.85
CA GLY A 3 -10.98 -5.52 8.75
C GLY A 3 -10.83 -4.02 8.48
N LYS A 4 -9.60 -3.59 8.19
CA LYS A 4 -9.28 -2.21 7.79
C LYS A 4 -9.13 -2.13 6.28
N VAL A 5 -9.52 -1.00 5.69
CA VAL A 5 -9.34 -0.75 4.26
C VAL A 5 -8.06 0.06 4.09
N LEU A 6 -7.04 -0.51 3.45
CA LEU A 6 -5.76 0.14 3.22
C LEU A 6 -5.79 0.95 1.92
N PHE A 7 -5.65 2.27 2.05
CA PHE A 7 -5.42 3.19 0.95
C PHE A 7 -3.94 3.55 0.84
N VAL A 8 -3.44 3.66 -0.39
CA VAL A 8 -2.04 3.98 -0.68
C VAL A 8 -1.94 5.30 -1.43
N GLY A 9 -1.47 6.35 -0.76
CA GLY A 9 -1.25 7.68 -1.34
C GLY A 9 0.17 7.87 -1.89
N TYR A 10 0.37 8.94 -2.67
CA TYR A 10 1.67 9.32 -3.24
C TYR A 10 1.75 10.81 -3.61
N ASP A 11 2.94 11.41 -3.54
CA ASP A 11 3.13 12.86 -3.77
C ASP A 11 3.90 13.24 -5.06
N VAL A 12 4.64 12.30 -5.66
CA VAL A 12 5.48 12.54 -6.84
C VAL A 12 5.28 11.46 -7.90
N PRO A 13 5.49 11.75 -9.21
CA PRO A 13 5.27 10.77 -10.28
C PRO A 13 6.03 9.45 -10.09
N LEU A 14 7.29 9.50 -9.64
CA LEU A 14 8.08 8.28 -9.39
C LEU A 14 7.43 7.38 -8.31
N ALA A 15 6.74 7.97 -7.33
CA ALA A 15 6.05 7.23 -6.29
C ALA A 15 4.81 6.50 -6.84
N LEU A 16 4.17 7.04 -7.89
CA LEU A 16 3.11 6.35 -8.61
C LEU A 16 3.63 5.09 -9.32
N ASP A 17 4.78 5.20 -10.00
CA ASP A 17 5.39 4.05 -10.69
C ASP A 17 5.77 2.96 -9.68
N ILE A 18 6.45 3.32 -8.58
CA ILE A 18 6.80 2.37 -7.52
C ILE A 18 5.55 1.77 -6.85
N LYS A 19 4.50 2.58 -6.66
CA LYS A 19 3.21 2.10 -6.14
C LYS A 19 2.62 1.02 -7.06
N HIS A 20 2.57 1.26 -8.36
CA HIS A 20 1.93 0.33 -9.32
C HIS A 20 2.79 -0.88 -9.67
N ASP A 21 4.11 -0.70 -9.81
CA ASP A 21 5.00 -1.74 -10.33
C ASP A 21 5.58 -2.63 -9.22
N VAL A 22 5.59 -2.14 -7.97
CA VAL A 22 6.21 -2.86 -6.85
C VAL A 22 5.22 -3.10 -5.72
N LEU A 23 4.63 -2.04 -5.16
CA LEU A 23 3.84 -2.16 -3.94
C LEU A 23 2.52 -2.89 -4.18
N PHE A 24 1.75 -2.49 -5.19
CA PHE A 24 0.46 -3.11 -5.52
C PHE A 24 0.56 -4.62 -5.80
N PRO A 25 1.51 -5.11 -6.62
CA PRO A 25 1.72 -6.55 -6.79
C PRO A 25 1.95 -7.31 -5.48
N ILE A 26 2.70 -6.72 -4.53
CA ILE A 26 2.93 -7.32 -3.22
C ILE A 26 1.64 -7.33 -2.38
N LEU A 27 0.89 -6.22 -2.39
CA LEU A 27 -0.39 -6.14 -1.66
C LEU A 27 -1.44 -7.11 -2.23
N ASP A 28 -1.52 -7.24 -3.55
CA ASP A 28 -2.42 -8.18 -4.26
C ASP A 28 -2.12 -9.65 -3.90
N MET A 29 -0.89 -9.97 -3.48
CA MET A 29 -0.54 -11.31 -2.99
C MET A 29 -0.92 -11.54 -1.51
N LEU A 30 -1.03 -10.47 -0.72
CA LEU A 30 -1.20 -10.55 0.73
C LEU A 30 -2.65 -10.34 1.18
N PHE A 31 -3.42 -9.55 0.41
CA PHE A 31 -4.72 -9.00 0.78
C PHE A 31 -5.70 -9.06 -0.38
N GLU A 32 -6.98 -9.04 -0.05
CA GLU A 32 -8.03 -8.90 -1.06
C GLU A 32 -8.05 -7.46 -1.58
N ARG A 33 -7.88 -7.33 -2.90
CA ARG A 33 -8.03 -6.05 -3.60
C ARG A 33 -9.51 -5.72 -3.79
N ILE A 34 -9.90 -4.50 -3.47
CA ILE A 34 -11.24 -3.96 -3.69
C ILE A 34 -11.18 -2.64 -4.45
N GLU A 35 -12.30 -2.25 -5.05
CA GLU A 35 -12.46 -0.96 -5.71
C GLU A 35 -13.61 -0.18 -5.06
N ILE A 36 -13.34 1.06 -4.64
CA ILE A 36 -14.34 1.97 -4.06
C ILE A 36 -14.21 3.31 -4.78
N ASP A 37 -15.30 3.81 -5.36
CA ASP A 37 -15.34 5.10 -6.07
C ASP A 37 -14.25 5.28 -7.16
N GLY A 38 -13.77 4.17 -7.74
CA GLY A 38 -12.71 4.13 -8.75
C GLY A 38 -11.29 4.04 -8.18
N ASP A 39 -11.13 4.07 -6.86
CA ASP A 39 -9.86 3.87 -6.18
C ASP A 39 -9.63 2.39 -5.88
N THR A 40 -8.38 1.94 -6.03
CA THR A 40 -7.92 0.61 -5.63
C THR A 40 -7.48 0.62 -4.17
N LEU A 41 -8.05 -0.27 -3.35
CA LEU A 41 -7.69 -0.46 -1.95
C LEU A 41 -7.49 -1.95 -1.63
N HIS A 42 -6.97 -2.24 -0.43
CA HIS A 42 -6.73 -3.61 0.05
C HIS A 42 -7.38 -3.86 1.41
N LEU A 43 -8.09 -4.97 1.58
CA LEU A 43 -8.67 -5.37 2.85
C LEU A 43 -7.62 -6.06 3.73
N VAL A 44 -7.39 -5.49 4.91
CA VAL A 44 -6.39 -5.96 5.87
C VAL A 44 -7.10 -6.50 7.10
N ASP A 45 -6.98 -7.81 7.32
CA ASP A 45 -7.56 -8.54 8.47
C ASP A 45 -6.49 -9.08 9.46
N ASP A 46 -5.21 -8.87 9.16
CA ASP A 46 -4.06 -9.34 9.95
C ASP A 46 -3.09 -8.17 10.25
N GLU A 47 -3.01 -7.78 11.52
CA GLU A 47 -2.16 -6.67 11.97
C GLU A 47 -0.66 -6.94 11.79
N ASN A 48 -0.21 -8.21 11.84
CA ASN A 48 1.20 -8.53 11.62
C ASN A 48 1.61 -8.31 10.17
N LYS A 49 0.71 -8.63 9.22
CA LYS A 49 0.95 -8.34 7.80
C LYS A 49 0.96 -6.82 7.54
N LEU A 50 0.08 -6.07 8.19
CA LEU A 50 0.05 -4.60 8.09
C LEU A 50 1.39 -3.97 8.52
N GLU A 51 1.95 -4.45 9.63
CA GLU A 51 3.25 -4.00 10.12
C GLU A 51 4.38 -4.29 9.12
N GLY A 52 4.32 -5.44 8.44
CA GLY A 52 5.24 -5.76 7.35
C GLY A 52 5.13 -4.78 6.17
N VAL A 53 3.91 -4.41 5.78
CA VAL A 53 3.67 -3.42 4.72
C VAL A 53 4.22 -2.04 5.09
N LYS A 54 4.02 -1.60 6.33
CA LYS A 54 4.56 -0.31 6.81
C LYS A 54 6.06 -0.23 6.65
N ARG A 55 6.79 -1.28 7.08
CA ARG A 55 8.25 -1.36 6.93
C ARG A 55 8.70 -1.40 5.48
N LEU A 56 7.95 -2.10 4.61
CA LEU A 56 8.21 -2.10 3.17
C LEU A 56 8.07 -0.69 2.59
N VAL A 57 7.01 0.04 2.93
CA VAL A 57 6.79 1.42 2.47
C VAL A 57 7.88 2.35 2.97
N GLU A 58 8.28 2.27 4.24
CA GLU A 58 9.40 3.03 4.79
C GLU A 58 10.70 2.75 4.01
N HIS A 59 10.96 1.48 3.67
CA HIS A 59 12.12 1.10 2.88
C HIS A 59 12.07 1.67 1.44
N LEU A 60 10.93 1.56 0.76
CA LEU A 60 10.74 2.09 -0.59
C LEU A 60 10.92 3.61 -0.62
N ASN A 61 10.33 4.32 0.35
CA ASN A 61 10.49 5.77 0.50
C ASN A 61 11.95 6.16 0.68
N TRP A 62 12.71 5.41 1.49
CA TRP A 62 14.13 5.67 1.71
C TRP A 62 14.99 5.37 0.48
N VAL A 63 14.81 4.21 -0.17
CA VAL A 63 15.64 3.80 -1.32
C VAL A 63 15.44 4.69 -2.54
N HIS A 64 14.20 5.11 -2.79
CA HIS A 64 13.84 5.87 -4.00
C HIS A 64 13.75 7.38 -3.76
N GLU A 65 13.96 7.85 -2.52
CA GLU A 65 13.75 9.25 -2.12
C GLU A 65 12.35 9.77 -2.51
N ILE A 66 11.32 8.95 -2.24
CA ILE A 66 9.92 9.22 -2.55
C ILE A 66 9.05 9.29 -1.28
N ASN A 67 7.77 9.63 -1.45
CA ASN A 67 6.79 9.61 -0.37
C ASN A 67 5.52 8.85 -0.78
N ILE A 68 5.42 7.59 -0.34
CA ILE A 68 4.21 6.76 -0.33
C ILE A 68 3.63 6.79 1.08
N THR A 69 2.32 7.01 1.19
CA THR A 69 1.59 7.06 2.47
C THR A 69 0.56 5.93 2.55
N LEU A 70 0.23 5.52 3.78
CA LEU A 70 -0.77 4.49 4.06
C LEU A 70 -1.86 5.09 4.95
N GLU A 71 -3.12 4.95 4.56
CA GLU A 71 -4.30 5.40 5.30
C GLU A 71 -5.26 4.22 5.49
N TYR A 72 -5.88 4.08 6.68
CA TYR A 72 -6.74 2.95 7.04
C TYR A 72 -7.66 3.21 8.24
#